data_AF-A0A8H7JC18-F1
#
_entry.id   AF-A0A8H7JC18-F1
#
_cell.length_a   1.000
_cell.length_b   1.000
_cell.length_c   1.000
_cell.angle_alpha   90.00
_cell.angle_beta   90.00
_cell.angle_gamma   90.00
#
_symmetry.space_group_name_H-M   'P 1'
#
loop_
_entity.id
_entity.type
_entity.pdbx_description
1 polymer ?
#
loop_
_entity_poly.entity_id
_entity_poly.type
_entity_poly.pdbx_seq_one_letter_code
_entity_poly.pdbx_strand_id
1 'polypeptide(L)'
;MTAAALSSLENDVDDAPLPSWLANHLNIQWNSDDVDALLTSIDASQSSKISTLPPLPAELLLHILEYVPVCHILDWRLVCRGFRDAIDGRVLYHHLRRTQLIGYLGQRTSANMITLSDDVYERLHLVPADFVSVEGLQGDSHRTQQSGPPWASTHAVFKIDSQWCRTYELCNTGANFPSKSRLLRQVTTCRADQGFGTLIWAISLDAAVLDLEFPFAPDRRNFDLSVDPEGTVRVEWKPMLSLFIKTETALRRLEEKKRGSKATFSHAEDCLRAVRRQRLHAALDPNNKIDRHIKWSLRLLRPLWGIAQCHDPSTLDPIETDAVRTLLLLRRTAALTERQLKHLHQLAADYDRMVKTMGELSRSVEDLKSQLIIPEPRDMRYSSIPQGHFQPQIISCNPVAWSDELRAKIETRVQRWRAQISLIEQMQTLMTMSQEALSVPEDAFDVMDSEF
;
A
#
# COMPACT_ATOMS: atom_id res chain seq x y z
N MET A 1 -4.13 -67.68 38.61
CA MET A 1 -4.31 -67.00 37.31
C MET A 1 -5.64 -66.23 37.38
N THR A 2 -5.72 -65.13 38.13
CA THR A 2 -5.40 -63.72 37.78
C THR A 2 -6.22 -63.13 36.63
N ALA A 3 -7.09 -62.18 37.04
CA ALA A 3 -7.50 -60.95 36.36
C ALA A 3 -8.53 -61.01 35.23
N ALA A 4 -9.81 -60.80 35.60
CA ALA A 4 -10.78 -60.05 34.80
C ALA A 4 -11.77 -59.36 35.76
N ALA A 5 -11.35 -58.23 36.31
CA ALA A 5 -12.19 -57.31 37.06
C ALA A 5 -11.83 -55.89 36.59
N LEU A 6 -12.85 -55.03 36.52
CA LEU A 6 -12.83 -53.58 36.25
C LEU A 6 -13.05 -53.19 34.77
N SER A 7 -14.33 -53.13 34.39
CA SER A 7 -14.85 -52.46 33.20
C SER A 7 -16.19 -51.80 33.54
N SER A 8 -16.22 -50.99 34.59
CA SER A 8 -17.38 -50.21 35.01
C SER A 8 -16.91 -49.18 36.02
N LEU A 9 -17.20 -47.88 35.80
CA LEU A 9 -16.58 -46.67 36.37
C LEU A 9 -15.40 -46.23 35.47
N GLU A 10 -15.39 -45.10 34.75
CA GLU A 10 -16.05 -43.80 34.91
C GLU A 10 -16.36 -43.24 33.51
N ASN A 11 -17.59 -42.74 33.29
CA ASN A 11 -17.95 -41.88 32.17
C ASN A 11 -18.99 -40.86 32.70
N ASP A 12 -18.63 -40.22 33.81
CA ASP A 12 -19.31 -39.03 34.33
C ASP A 12 -18.27 -37.90 34.19
N VAL A 13 -18.22 -37.31 32.99
CA VAL A 13 -17.54 -36.03 32.81
C VAL A 13 -18.59 -34.98 33.15
N ASP A 14 -18.33 -34.21 34.21
CA ASP A 14 -19.14 -33.09 34.68
C ASP A 14 -19.45 -32.11 33.53
N ASP A 15 -20.62 -32.26 32.90
CA ASP A 15 -21.24 -31.26 32.04
C ASP A 15 -21.81 -30.13 32.92
N ALA A 16 -20.94 -29.34 33.56
CA ALA A 16 -21.35 -28.08 34.15
C ALA A 16 -21.68 -27.10 33.01
N PRO A 17 -22.93 -26.62 32.87
CA PRO A 17 -23.28 -25.70 31.79
C PRO A 17 -22.46 -24.42 31.93
N LEU A 18 -21.70 -24.10 30.88
CA LEU A 18 -21.00 -22.82 30.75
C LEU A 18 -21.99 -21.68 31.08
N PRO A 19 -21.57 -20.65 31.83
CA PRO A 19 -22.42 -19.52 32.14
C PRO A 19 -23.03 -18.94 30.85
N SER A 20 -24.33 -18.62 30.87
CA SER A 20 -25.10 -18.24 29.66
C SER A 20 -24.51 -17.04 28.89
N TRP A 21 -23.69 -16.23 29.55
CA TRP A 21 -22.98 -15.11 28.95
C TRP A 21 -21.70 -15.52 28.17
N LEU A 22 -21.07 -16.66 28.51
CA LEU A 22 -19.98 -17.28 27.75
C LEU A 22 -20.54 -18.04 26.53
N ALA A 23 -21.68 -18.71 26.70
CA ALA A 23 -22.29 -19.56 25.68
C ALA A 23 -22.65 -18.80 24.38
N ASN A 24 -23.04 -17.53 24.48
CA ASN A 24 -23.38 -16.70 23.33
C ASN A 24 -22.16 -16.18 22.54
N HIS A 25 -20.96 -16.21 23.13
CA HIS A 25 -19.72 -15.72 22.52
C HIS A 25 -18.74 -16.84 22.13
N LEU A 26 -19.05 -18.09 22.51
CA LEU A 26 -18.23 -19.29 22.33
C LEU A 26 -19.02 -20.41 21.66
N ASN A 27 -19.57 -20.14 20.47
CA ASN A 27 -20.02 -21.21 19.57
C ASN A 27 -18.83 -21.88 18.85
N ILE A 28 -17.70 -21.99 19.56
CA ILE A 28 -16.52 -22.80 19.21
C ILE A 28 -16.47 -23.82 20.34
N GLN A 29 -16.38 -25.10 20.00
CA GLN A 29 -16.35 -26.24 20.93
C GLN A 29 -15.14 -26.17 21.88
N TRP A 30 -15.15 -25.26 22.84
CA TRP A 30 -14.22 -25.23 23.96
C TRP A 30 -14.84 -26.13 25.04
N ASN A 31 -14.25 -27.30 25.24
CA ASN A 31 -14.52 -28.15 26.39
C ASN A 31 -13.82 -27.59 27.64
N SER A 32 -14.24 -28.00 28.84
CA SER A 32 -13.63 -27.61 30.12
C SER A 32 -12.11 -27.78 30.10
N ASP A 33 -11.65 -28.86 29.47
CA ASP A 33 -10.24 -29.20 29.30
C ASP A 33 -9.44 -28.13 28.53
N ASP A 34 -10.06 -27.45 27.56
CA ASP A 34 -9.38 -26.42 26.77
C ASP A 34 -9.24 -25.10 27.56
N VAL A 35 -10.19 -24.80 28.44
CA VAL A 35 -10.12 -23.69 29.40
C VAL A 35 -9.07 -23.99 30.47
N ASP A 36 -9.07 -25.21 31.01
CA ASP A 36 -8.09 -25.65 32.00
C ASP A 36 -6.68 -25.71 31.40
N ALA A 37 -6.52 -26.10 30.13
CA ALA A 37 -5.24 -26.04 29.41
C ALA A 37 -4.75 -24.61 29.19
N LEU A 38 -5.66 -23.66 28.93
CA LEU A 38 -5.33 -22.24 28.86
C LEU A 38 -4.84 -21.74 30.22
N LEU A 39 -5.60 -22.00 31.28
CA LEU A 39 -5.27 -21.60 32.66
C LEU A 39 -3.96 -22.24 33.14
N THR A 40 -3.77 -23.53 32.93
CA THR A 40 -2.50 -24.22 33.28
C THR A 40 -1.32 -23.73 32.45
N SER A 41 -1.49 -23.35 31.18
CA SER A 41 -0.40 -22.74 30.40
C SER A 41 -0.01 -21.35 30.92
N ILE A 42 -0.99 -20.57 31.38
CA ILE A 42 -0.79 -19.27 32.02
C ILE A 42 -0.08 -19.47 33.36
N ASP A 43 -0.57 -20.39 34.20
CA ASP A 43 0.01 -20.70 35.52
C ASP A 43 1.43 -21.28 35.40
N ALA A 44 1.67 -22.14 34.41
CA ALA A 44 3.00 -22.70 34.13
C ALA A 44 3.99 -21.62 33.70
N SER A 45 3.56 -20.64 32.87
CA SER A 45 4.38 -19.51 32.44
C SER A 45 4.77 -18.55 33.57
N GLN A 46 4.07 -18.60 34.70
CA GLN A 46 4.28 -17.75 35.87
C GLN A 46 5.12 -18.42 36.98
N SER A 47 5.58 -19.66 36.76
CA SER A 47 6.32 -20.43 37.77
C SER A 47 7.83 -20.15 37.75
N SER A 48 8.23 -19.02 38.33
CA SER A 48 9.28 -18.94 39.37
C SER A 48 9.62 -17.48 39.69
N LYS A 49 9.06 -17.01 40.80
CA LYS A 49 9.26 -15.68 41.44
C LYS A 49 8.35 -14.57 40.89
N ILE A 50 7.12 -14.59 41.42
CA ILE A 50 6.24 -13.44 41.64
C ILE A 50 5.80 -12.73 40.35
N SER A 51 4.71 -13.21 39.74
CA SER A 51 3.77 -12.31 39.07
C SER A 51 2.86 -11.71 40.15
N THR A 52 3.05 -10.44 40.50
CA THR A 52 2.15 -9.66 41.38
C THR A 52 0.85 -9.24 40.67
N LEU A 53 0.68 -9.60 39.39
CA LEU A 53 -0.48 -9.18 38.60
C LEU A 53 -1.54 -10.29 38.63
N PRO A 54 -2.81 -9.94 38.93
CA PRO A 54 -3.91 -10.90 38.84
C PRO A 54 -3.99 -11.44 37.41
N PRO A 55 -4.31 -12.74 37.22
CA PRO A 55 -4.48 -13.32 35.90
C PRO A 55 -5.56 -12.53 35.15
N LEU A 56 -5.22 -12.09 33.93
CA LEU A 56 -6.18 -11.46 33.05
C LEU A 56 -7.26 -12.49 32.68
N PRO A 57 -8.56 -12.13 32.75
CA PRO A 57 -9.63 -12.96 32.22
C PRO A 57 -9.36 -13.35 30.76
N ALA A 58 -9.78 -14.55 30.37
CA ALA A 58 -9.53 -15.10 29.04
C ALA A 58 -10.08 -14.16 27.93
N GLU A 59 -11.17 -13.45 28.20
CA GLU A 59 -11.78 -12.48 27.30
C GLU A 59 -10.85 -11.30 27.02
N LEU A 60 -10.14 -10.81 28.04
CA LEU A 60 -9.16 -9.73 27.87
C LEU A 60 -7.97 -10.22 27.08
N LEU A 61 -7.51 -11.46 27.29
CA LEU A 61 -6.44 -12.05 26.51
C LEU A 61 -6.83 -12.21 25.04
N LEU A 62 -8.03 -12.73 24.76
CA LEU A 62 -8.56 -12.85 23.40
C LEU A 62 -8.75 -11.47 22.74
N HIS A 63 -9.21 -10.47 23.50
CA HIS A 63 -9.32 -9.11 22.99
C HIS A 63 -7.94 -8.50 22.69
N ILE A 64 -6.93 -8.75 23.52
CA ILE A 64 -5.54 -8.34 23.24
C ILE A 64 -5.06 -8.97 21.93
N LEU A 65 -5.35 -10.26 21.69
CA LEU A 65 -4.96 -10.94 20.45
C LEU A 65 -5.55 -10.29 19.19
N GLU A 66 -6.73 -9.68 19.26
CA GLU A 66 -7.34 -8.94 18.12
C GLU A 66 -6.51 -7.71 17.70
N TYR A 67 -5.70 -7.14 18.60
CA TYR A 67 -4.85 -5.98 18.34
C TYR A 67 -3.37 -6.30 18.21
N VAL A 68 -2.98 -7.57 18.32
CA VAL A 68 -1.59 -7.99 18.09
C VAL A 68 -1.24 -7.71 16.61
N PRO A 69 -0.09 -7.07 16.33
CA PRO A 69 0.35 -6.86 14.96
C PRO A 69 0.45 -8.18 14.21
N VAL A 70 -0.02 -8.18 12.96
CA VAL A 70 -0.12 -9.38 12.12
C VAL A 70 1.19 -10.17 11.99
N CYS A 71 2.34 -9.48 12.04
CA CYS A 71 3.66 -10.11 11.94
C CYS A 71 4.05 -10.97 13.16
N HIS A 72 3.36 -10.81 14.29
CA HIS A 72 3.60 -11.52 15.56
C HIS A 72 2.52 -12.56 15.88
N ILE A 73 1.38 -12.56 15.17
CA ILE A 73 0.22 -13.41 15.52
C ILE A 73 0.56 -14.91 15.51
N LEU A 74 1.47 -15.35 14.63
CA LEU A 74 1.90 -16.76 14.59
C LEU A 74 2.72 -17.18 15.79
N ASP A 75 3.45 -16.26 16.42
CA ASP A 75 4.21 -16.56 17.63
C ASP A 75 3.23 -16.83 18.80
N TRP A 76 2.11 -16.09 18.87
CA TRP A 76 1.03 -16.30 19.83
C TRP A 76 0.23 -17.60 19.58
N ARG A 77 0.09 -18.01 18.32
CA ARG A 77 -0.56 -19.28 17.93
C ARG A 77 0.13 -20.53 18.51
N LEU A 78 1.40 -20.41 18.92
CA LEU A 78 2.18 -21.51 19.49
C LEU A 78 2.05 -21.63 21.02
N VAL A 79 1.48 -20.63 21.70
CA VAL A 79 1.45 -20.56 23.17
C VAL A 79 0.54 -21.64 23.76
N CYS A 80 -0.70 -21.75 23.28
CA CYS A 80 -1.67 -22.72 23.75
C CYS A 80 -2.71 -23.04 22.67
N ARG A 81 -3.50 -24.11 22.88
CA ARG A 81 -4.55 -24.53 21.96
C ARG A 81 -5.68 -23.49 21.84
N GLY A 82 -6.12 -22.91 22.95
CA GLY A 82 -7.16 -21.87 22.94
C GLY A 82 -6.78 -20.66 22.08
N PHE A 83 -5.53 -20.21 22.14
CA PHE A 83 -5.04 -19.14 21.25
C PHE A 83 -5.01 -19.57 19.80
N ARG A 84 -4.63 -20.82 19.50
CA ARG A 84 -4.68 -21.35 18.13
C ARG A 84 -6.08 -21.31 17.55
N ASP A 85 -7.06 -21.80 18.29
CA ASP A 85 -8.44 -21.91 17.82
C ASP A 85 -9.11 -20.51 17.71
N ALA A 86 -8.80 -19.61 18.63
CA ALA A 86 -9.22 -18.21 18.54
C ALA A 86 -8.56 -17.48 17.36
N ILE A 87 -7.26 -17.71 17.13
CA ILE A 87 -6.51 -17.15 16.00
C ILE A 87 -7.09 -17.65 14.68
N ASP A 88 -7.31 -18.95 14.52
CA ASP A 88 -7.80 -19.54 13.26
C ASP A 88 -9.29 -19.21 12.97
N GLY A 89 -10.04 -18.70 13.95
CA GLY A 89 -11.44 -18.29 13.82
C GLY A 89 -11.67 -16.79 13.98
N ARG A 90 -12.05 -16.38 15.19
CA ARG A 90 -12.51 -15.01 15.51
C ARG A 90 -11.47 -13.94 15.22
N VAL A 91 -10.22 -14.14 15.61
CA VAL A 91 -9.16 -13.13 15.46
C VAL A 91 -8.77 -12.97 13.98
N LEU A 92 -8.68 -14.07 13.21
CA LEU A 92 -8.47 -13.98 11.77
C LEU A 92 -9.60 -13.23 11.06
N TYR A 93 -10.85 -13.43 11.50
CA TYR A 93 -11.99 -12.66 11.01
C TYR A 93 -11.93 -11.18 11.42
N HIS A 94 -11.45 -10.87 12.63
CA HIS A 94 -11.20 -9.49 13.03
C HIS A 94 -10.17 -8.81 12.11
N HIS A 95 -9.08 -9.50 11.77
CA HIS A 95 -8.10 -9.00 10.80
C HIS A 95 -8.69 -8.87 9.39
N LEU A 96 -9.55 -9.80 8.96
CA LEU A 96 -10.25 -9.72 7.67
C LEU A 96 -11.03 -8.41 7.52
N ARG A 97 -11.74 -7.98 8.58
CA ARG A 97 -12.54 -6.75 8.57
C ARG A 97 -11.71 -5.48 8.38
N ARG A 98 -10.42 -5.53 8.71
CA ARG A 98 -9.45 -4.44 8.58
C ARG A 98 -8.59 -4.56 7.32
N THR A 99 -8.80 -5.63 6.54
CA THR A 99 -8.04 -5.90 5.34
C THR A 99 -8.57 -5.05 4.18
N GLN A 100 -7.65 -4.49 3.40
CA GLN A 100 -7.95 -3.83 2.13
C GLN A 100 -7.18 -4.53 1.01
N LEU A 101 -7.84 -4.77 -0.12
CA LEU A 101 -7.21 -5.26 -1.34
C LEU A 101 -6.91 -4.07 -2.24
N ILE A 102 -5.72 -4.03 -2.85
CA ILE A 102 -5.29 -2.92 -3.70
C ILE A 102 -4.87 -3.49 -5.06
N GLY A 103 -5.67 -3.22 -6.08
CA GLY A 103 -5.38 -3.61 -7.47
C GLY A 103 -4.40 -2.63 -8.10
N TYR A 104 -3.38 -3.14 -8.79
CA TYR A 104 -2.42 -2.32 -9.53
C TYR A 104 -2.68 -2.42 -11.02
N LEU A 105 -2.91 -1.28 -11.67
CA LEU A 105 -3.22 -1.22 -13.10
C LEU A 105 -1.97 -1.29 -14.00
N GLY A 106 -0.78 -1.29 -13.41
CA GLY A 106 0.50 -1.38 -14.10
C GLY A 106 1.20 -0.04 -14.28
N GLN A 107 2.39 -0.11 -14.86
CA GLN A 107 3.32 1.02 -14.98
C GLN A 107 2.79 2.15 -15.84
N ARG A 108 3.32 3.35 -15.60
CA ARG A 108 3.11 4.55 -16.43
C ARG A 108 3.39 4.32 -17.92
N THR A 109 4.38 3.48 -18.23
CA THR A 109 4.81 3.12 -19.59
C THR A 109 3.93 2.06 -20.25
N SER A 110 2.98 1.46 -19.53
CA SER A 110 2.11 0.42 -20.07
C SER A 110 1.12 0.99 -21.09
N ALA A 111 0.72 0.18 -22.07
CA ALA A 111 -0.12 0.61 -23.20
C ALA A 111 -1.47 1.25 -22.78
N ASN A 112 -2.00 0.91 -21.59
CA ASN A 112 -3.25 1.49 -21.08
C ASN A 112 -3.03 2.74 -20.21
N MET A 113 -1.80 3.01 -19.78
CA MET A 113 -1.45 4.13 -18.90
C MET A 113 -0.65 5.22 -19.60
N ILE A 114 -0.03 4.91 -20.74
CA ILE A 114 0.85 5.83 -21.45
C ILE A 114 0.12 7.11 -21.92
N THR A 115 -1.18 7.01 -22.18
CA THR A 115 -2.04 8.12 -22.63
C THR A 115 -2.50 9.03 -21.49
N LEU A 116 -2.31 8.64 -20.23
CA LEU A 116 -2.70 9.44 -19.07
C LEU A 116 -1.64 10.50 -18.77
N SER A 117 -2.04 11.67 -18.27
CA SER A 117 -1.08 12.60 -17.66
C SER A 117 -0.58 12.03 -16.32
N ASP A 118 0.57 12.50 -15.85
CA ASP A 118 1.20 11.98 -14.63
C ASP A 118 0.28 12.17 -13.40
N ASP A 119 -0.39 13.32 -13.30
CA ASP A 119 -1.39 13.59 -12.25
C ASP A 119 -2.59 12.63 -12.28
N VAL A 120 -3.01 12.21 -13.46
CA VAL A 120 -4.14 11.29 -13.62
C VAL A 120 -3.70 9.86 -13.33
N TYR A 121 -2.50 9.48 -13.78
CA TYR A 121 -1.91 8.18 -13.47
C TYR A 121 -1.76 7.99 -11.95
N GLU A 122 -1.15 8.95 -11.24
CA GLU A 122 -0.94 8.87 -9.79
C GLU A 122 -2.27 8.70 -9.01
N ARG A 123 -3.37 9.25 -9.53
CA ARG A 123 -4.70 9.12 -8.93
C ARG A 123 -5.45 7.82 -9.25
N LEU A 124 -5.11 7.13 -10.34
CA LEU A 124 -5.88 5.99 -10.85
C LEU A 124 -5.16 4.65 -10.84
N HIS A 125 -3.82 4.64 -10.86
CA HIS A 125 -3.02 3.41 -11.01
C HIS A 125 -3.22 2.36 -9.91
N LEU A 126 -3.77 2.77 -8.75
CA LEU A 126 -4.14 1.91 -7.63
C LEU A 126 -5.66 1.89 -7.46
N VAL A 127 -6.22 0.69 -7.35
CA VAL A 127 -7.66 0.42 -7.21
C VAL A 127 -7.91 -0.18 -5.83
N PRO A 128 -8.21 0.64 -4.81
CA PRO A 128 -8.54 0.12 -3.48
C PRO A 128 -9.90 -0.57 -3.49
N ALA A 129 -9.99 -1.68 -2.77
CA ALA A 129 -11.21 -2.45 -2.54
C ALA A 129 -11.31 -2.83 -1.06
N ASP A 130 -12.39 -2.37 -0.42
CA ASP A 130 -12.61 -2.51 1.01
C ASP A 130 -13.46 -3.72 1.33
N PHE A 131 -13.22 -4.33 2.49
CA PHE A 131 -14.02 -5.44 2.98
C PHE A 131 -15.48 -5.01 3.21
N VAL A 132 -16.43 -5.78 2.65
CA VAL A 132 -17.87 -5.53 2.83
C VAL A 132 -18.50 -6.59 3.70
N SER A 133 -18.36 -7.85 3.30
CA SER A 133 -19.03 -8.96 3.97
C SER A 133 -18.38 -10.29 3.64
N VAL A 134 -18.79 -11.31 4.36
CA VAL A 134 -18.46 -12.70 4.06
C VAL A 134 -19.70 -13.36 3.43
N GLU A 135 -19.49 -14.22 2.43
CA GLU A 135 -20.61 -14.90 1.76
C GLU A 135 -21.45 -15.72 2.74
N GLY A 136 -22.78 -15.63 2.60
CA GLY A 136 -23.76 -16.24 3.52
C GLY A 136 -24.44 -15.24 4.46
N LEU A 137 -23.96 -14.00 4.56
CA LEU A 137 -24.57 -12.96 5.43
C LEU A 137 -25.50 -11.98 4.68
N GLN A 138 -25.40 -11.87 3.35
CA GLN A 138 -26.25 -10.99 2.54
C GLN A 138 -27.17 -11.82 1.61
N GLY A 139 -28.45 -11.91 2.01
CA GLY A 139 -29.60 -11.95 1.11
C GLY A 139 -29.71 -13.09 0.09
N ASP A 140 -30.23 -14.23 0.55
CA ASP A 140 -31.24 -14.96 -0.22
C ASP A 140 -32.33 -15.39 0.77
N SER A 141 -33.50 -14.75 0.67
CA SER A 141 -34.66 -14.91 1.55
C SER A 141 -35.28 -16.32 1.54
N HIS A 142 -34.65 -17.30 0.88
CA HIS A 142 -35.14 -18.66 0.71
C HIS A 142 -34.10 -19.77 0.89
N ARG A 143 -32.89 -19.47 1.34
CA ARG A 143 -31.94 -20.52 1.75
C ARG A 143 -31.83 -20.55 3.26
N THR A 144 -32.28 -21.67 3.83
CA THR A 144 -32.10 -22.11 5.22
C THR A 144 -30.86 -21.48 5.85
N GLN A 145 -31.09 -20.63 6.86
CA GLN A 145 -30.08 -20.02 7.70
C GLN A 145 -28.99 -21.04 8.03
N GLN A 146 -27.80 -20.89 7.45
CA GLN A 146 -26.62 -21.53 8.01
C GLN A 146 -26.35 -20.84 9.35
N SER A 147 -26.81 -21.44 10.44
CA SER A 147 -26.55 -21.06 11.83
C SER A 147 -25.08 -21.33 12.21
N GLY A 148 -24.15 -20.94 11.34
CA GLY A 148 -22.72 -21.00 11.59
C GLY A 148 -22.19 -19.63 12.03
N PRO A 149 -21.10 -19.57 12.79
CA PRO A 149 -20.47 -18.29 13.08
C PRO A 149 -19.99 -17.60 11.79
N PRO A 150 -19.92 -16.26 11.75
CA PRO A 150 -19.60 -15.51 10.53
C PRO A 150 -18.21 -15.81 9.95
N TRP A 151 -17.31 -16.39 10.75
CA TRP A 151 -15.98 -16.86 10.32
C TRP A 151 -15.96 -18.30 9.79
N ALA A 152 -17.12 -18.98 9.70
CA ALA A 152 -17.21 -20.32 9.13
C ALA A 152 -17.13 -20.31 7.60
N SER A 153 -17.68 -19.27 6.96
CA SER A 153 -17.74 -19.17 5.50
C SER A 153 -16.36 -19.15 4.84
N THR A 154 -16.32 -19.56 3.59
CA THR A 154 -15.08 -19.69 2.80
C THR A 154 -14.66 -18.41 2.09
N HIS A 155 -15.62 -17.61 1.61
CA HIS A 155 -15.34 -16.46 0.74
C HIS A 155 -15.68 -15.12 1.39
N ALA A 156 -14.81 -14.15 1.18
CA ALA A 156 -15.03 -12.75 1.53
C ALA A 156 -15.27 -11.92 0.27
N VAL A 157 -16.11 -10.91 0.43
CA VAL A 157 -16.52 -9.97 -0.60
C VAL A 157 -15.94 -8.60 -0.27
N PHE A 158 -15.15 -8.08 -1.20
CA PHE A 158 -14.59 -6.73 -1.17
C PHE A 158 -15.23 -5.92 -2.29
N LYS A 159 -15.33 -4.60 -2.12
CA LYS A 159 -15.90 -3.71 -3.11
C LYS A 159 -14.93 -2.58 -3.42
N ILE A 160 -14.71 -2.34 -4.70
CA ILE A 160 -13.89 -1.22 -5.17
C ILE A 160 -14.45 0.09 -4.61
N ASP A 161 -13.55 0.92 -4.09
CA ASP A 161 -13.92 2.19 -3.46
C ASP A 161 -14.69 3.09 -4.44
N SER A 162 -15.77 3.66 -3.92
CA SER A 162 -16.58 4.65 -4.60
C SER A 162 -15.79 5.91 -4.95
N GLN A 163 -14.80 6.30 -4.13
CA GLN A 163 -13.97 7.47 -4.41
C GLN A 163 -13.08 7.26 -5.62
N TRP A 164 -12.53 6.05 -5.81
CA TRP A 164 -11.79 5.70 -7.02
C TRP A 164 -12.70 5.80 -8.25
N CYS A 165 -13.93 5.29 -8.17
CA CYS A 165 -14.90 5.38 -9.26
C CYS A 165 -15.22 6.84 -9.64
N ARG A 166 -15.44 7.71 -8.64
CA ARG A 166 -15.65 9.15 -8.88
C ARG A 166 -14.44 9.82 -9.51
N THR A 167 -13.24 9.45 -9.06
CA THR A 167 -11.99 9.98 -9.61
C THR A 167 -11.82 9.58 -11.07
N TYR A 168 -12.15 8.34 -11.41
CA TYR A 168 -12.19 7.87 -12.80
C TYR A 168 -13.15 8.70 -13.65
N GLU A 169 -14.37 8.96 -13.16
CA GLU A 169 -15.37 9.76 -13.86
C GLU A 169 -14.90 11.21 -14.08
N LEU A 170 -14.26 11.83 -13.09
CA LEU A 170 -13.71 13.19 -13.18
C LEU A 170 -12.54 13.29 -14.16
N CYS A 171 -11.70 12.25 -14.24
CA CYS A 171 -10.54 12.22 -15.14
C CYS A 171 -10.88 11.78 -16.57
N ASN A 172 -12.04 11.16 -16.78
CA ASN A 172 -12.49 10.68 -18.08
C ASN A 172 -12.94 11.85 -18.98
N THR A 173 -11.97 12.57 -19.55
CA THR A 173 -12.21 13.82 -20.28
C THR A 173 -12.18 13.68 -21.81
N GLY A 174 -12.07 12.47 -22.38
CA GLY A 174 -12.02 12.33 -23.84
C GLY A 174 -12.15 10.92 -24.41
N ALA A 175 -12.39 10.83 -25.72
CA ALA A 175 -12.64 9.58 -26.45
C ALA A 175 -11.47 8.56 -26.42
N ASN A 176 -10.24 9.04 -26.17
CA ASN A 176 -9.04 8.20 -26.07
C ASN A 176 -8.76 7.69 -24.64
N PHE A 177 -9.61 8.03 -23.67
CA PHE A 177 -9.45 7.57 -22.30
C PHE A 177 -9.81 6.08 -22.18
N PRO A 178 -9.01 5.26 -21.49
CA PRO A 178 -9.31 3.84 -21.34
C PRO A 178 -10.62 3.64 -20.58
N SER A 179 -11.51 2.78 -21.11
CA SER A 179 -12.77 2.47 -20.45
C SER A 179 -12.55 1.81 -19.08
N LYS A 180 -13.46 2.03 -18.13
CA LYS A 180 -13.38 1.46 -16.77
C LYS A 180 -13.25 -0.05 -16.81
N SER A 181 -14.05 -0.71 -17.66
CA SER A 181 -13.98 -2.15 -17.87
C SER A 181 -12.64 -2.60 -18.43
N ARG A 182 -11.99 -1.80 -19.29
CA ARG A 182 -10.64 -2.10 -19.81
C ARG A 182 -9.56 -1.95 -18.74
N LEU A 183 -9.68 -0.96 -17.85
CA LEU A 183 -8.77 -0.80 -16.71
C LEU A 183 -8.93 -1.95 -15.71
N LEU A 184 -10.16 -2.22 -15.26
CA LEU A 184 -10.45 -3.32 -14.34
C LEU A 184 -10.12 -4.69 -14.96
N ARG A 185 -10.12 -4.79 -16.29
CA ARG A 185 -9.63 -5.98 -17.01
C ARG A 185 -8.16 -6.30 -16.72
N GLN A 186 -7.33 -5.31 -16.38
CA GLN A 186 -5.92 -5.55 -16.03
C GLN A 186 -5.77 -6.29 -14.70
N VAL A 187 -6.74 -6.08 -13.80
CA VAL A 187 -6.74 -6.59 -12.43
C VAL A 187 -7.48 -7.94 -12.31
N THR A 188 -8.33 -8.26 -13.28
CA THR A 188 -9.15 -9.49 -13.35
C THR A 188 -8.45 -10.64 -14.09
N THR A 189 -7.61 -10.36 -15.09
CA THR A 189 -7.07 -11.39 -15.99
C THR A 189 -5.63 -11.76 -15.63
N CYS A 190 -5.39 -13.04 -15.27
CA CYS A 190 -4.06 -13.64 -15.36
C CYS A 190 -3.73 -13.75 -16.85
N ARG A 191 -3.11 -12.73 -17.43
CA ARG A 191 -2.82 -12.74 -18.87
C ARG A 191 -1.50 -13.41 -19.15
N ALA A 192 -1.43 -14.13 -20.27
CA ALA A 192 -0.19 -14.66 -20.81
C ALA A 192 0.78 -13.56 -21.30
N ASP A 193 0.31 -12.31 -21.48
CA ASP A 193 1.11 -11.15 -21.88
C ASP A 193 1.71 -10.37 -20.69
N GLN A 194 1.22 -10.62 -19.46
CA GLN A 194 1.77 -10.02 -18.25
C GLN A 194 3.04 -10.78 -17.86
N GLY A 195 4.17 -10.07 -17.83
CA GLY A 195 5.45 -10.68 -17.49
C GLY A 195 5.41 -11.37 -16.12
N PHE A 196 6.12 -12.48 -15.98
CA PHE A 196 6.14 -13.25 -14.74
C PHE A 196 6.58 -12.40 -13.55
N GLY A 197 5.87 -12.54 -12.42
CA GLY A 197 6.16 -11.78 -11.21
C GLY A 197 5.56 -10.37 -11.16
N THR A 198 4.75 -9.98 -12.15
CA THR A 198 4.00 -8.71 -12.14
C THR A 198 3.05 -8.64 -10.94
N LEU A 199 3.02 -7.48 -10.28
CA LEU A 199 2.04 -7.18 -9.23
C LEU A 199 0.67 -6.93 -9.87
N ILE A 200 -0.35 -7.66 -9.43
CA ILE A 200 -1.74 -7.42 -9.82
C ILE A 200 -2.54 -6.94 -8.61
N TRP A 201 -2.48 -7.69 -7.51
CA TRP A 201 -3.14 -7.37 -6.26
C TRP A 201 -2.12 -7.33 -5.13
N ALA A 202 -2.19 -6.28 -4.32
CA ALA A 202 -1.59 -6.23 -3.01
C ALA A 202 -2.68 -6.39 -1.95
N ILE A 203 -2.30 -6.95 -0.81
CA ILE A 203 -3.10 -7.00 0.40
C ILE A 203 -2.48 -6.07 1.42
N SER A 204 -3.30 -5.18 1.98
CA SER A 204 -2.95 -4.29 3.07
C SER A 204 -3.73 -4.69 4.32
N LEU A 205 -3.00 -4.86 5.42
CA LEU A 205 -3.57 -5.10 6.74
C LEU A 205 -2.71 -4.34 7.75
N ASP A 206 -3.30 -3.32 8.36
CA ASP A 206 -2.61 -2.38 9.23
C ASP A 206 -1.41 -1.74 8.50
N ALA A 207 -0.21 -1.79 9.11
CA ALA A 207 1.02 -1.28 8.47
C ALA A 207 1.67 -2.26 7.49
N ALA A 208 1.17 -3.50 7.38
CA ALA A 208 1.75 -4.53 6.53
C ALA A 208 1.10 -4.51 5.14
N VAL A 209 1.94 -4.54 4.09
CA VAL A 209 1.49 -4.66 2.69
C VAL A 209 2.39 -5.64 1.95
N LEU A 210 1.77 -6.58 1.23
CA LEU A 210 2.46 -7.63 0.45
C LEU A 210 1.69 -7.96 -0.82
N ASP A 211 2.37 -8.61 -1.76
CA ASP A 211 1.70 -9.25 -2.90
C ASP A 211 0.69 -10.28 -2.43
N LEU A 212 -0.51 -10.22 -3.00
CA LEU A 212 -1.55 -11.20 -2.76
C LEU A 212 -1.12 -12.56 -3.33
N GLU A 213 -0.90 -12.62 -4.65
CA GLU A 213 -0.45 -13.81 -5.36
C GLU A 213 0.24 -13.44 -6.68
N PHE A 214 1.06 -14.36 -7.23
CA PHE A 214 1.65 -14.22 -8.56
C PHE A 214 0.77 -14.85 -9.64
N PRO A 215 0.52 -14.16 -10.77
CA PRO A 215 -0.22 -14.73 -11.88
C PRO A 215 0.63 -15.78 -12.62
N PHE A 216 0.31 -17.07 -12.46
CA PHE A 216 0.94 -18.14 -13.25
C PHE A 216 -0.01 -18.71 -14.30
N ALA A 217 -0.97 -19.50 -13.84
CA ALA A 217 -2.02 -20.12 -14.65
C ALA A 217 -3.29 -20.15 -13.81
N PRO A 218 -4.49 -20.16 -14.42
CA PRO A 218 -5.75 -20.22 -13.69
C PRO A 218 -5.82 -21.43 -12.74
N ASP A 219 -5.22 -22.55 -13.13
CA ASP A 219 -5.23 -23.80 -12.34
C ASP A 219 -4.14 -23.85 -11.26
N ARG A 220 -3.31 -22.81 -11.14
CA ARG A 220 -2.14 -22.77 -10.24
C ARG A 220 -2.23 -21.64 -9.21
N ARG A 221 -3.43 -21.43 -8.69
CA ARG A 221 -3.71 -20.47 -7.62
C ARG A 221 -3.72 -21.17 -6.27
N ASN A 222 -3.22 -20.49 -5.24
CA ASN A 222 -3.27 -20.94 -3.85
C ASN A 222 -4.68 -20.80 -3.25
N PHE A 223 -5.51 -19.94 -3.86
CA PHE A 223 -6.89 -19.69 -3.48
C PHE A 223 -7.71 -19.13 -4.65
N ASP A 224 -9.03 -19.26 -4.56
CA ASP A 224 -9.91 -18.64 -5.54
C ASP A 224 -10.00 -17.11 -5.35
N LEU A 225 -9.93 -16.40 -6.47
CA LEU A 225 -10.06 -14.96 -6.60
C LEU A 225 -10.81 -14.65 -7.89
N SER A 226 -12.01 -14.11 -7.75
CA SER A 226 -12.84 -13.63 -8.84
C SER A 226 -13.12 -12.14 -8.66
N VAL A 227 -13.17 -11.43 -9.78
CA VAL A 227 -13.43 -9.99 -9.81
C VAL A 227 -14.54 -9.76 -10.81
N ASP A 228 -15.66 -9.24 -10.32
CA ASP A 228 -16.83 -8.97 -11.12
C ASP A 228 -16.68 -7.66 -11.89
N PRO A 229 -17.33 -7.53 -13.07
CA PRO A 229 -17.31 -6.29 -13.86
C PRO A 229 -17.84 -5.07 -13.09
N GLU A 230 -18.68 -5.32 -12.10
CA GLU A 230 -19.32 -4.32 -11.23
C GLU A 230 -18.36 -3.76 -10.17
N GLY A 231 -17.17 -4.35 -10.03
CA GLY A 231 -16.15 -3.93 -9.07
C GLY A 231 -16.27 -4.64 -7.71
N THR A 232 -16.89 -5.81 -7.69
CA THR A 232 -16.90 -6.70 -6.53
C THR A 232 -15.76 -7.70 -6.67
N VAL A 233 -15.01 -7.95 -5.59
CA VAL A 233 -13.88 -8.88 -5.55
C VAL A 233 -14.21 -9.97 -4.53
N ARG A 234 -14.30 -11.21 -4.99
CA ARG A 234 -14.56 -12.39 -4.16
C ARG A 234 -13.26 -13.18 -4.01
N VAL A 235 -12.91 -13.52 -2.77
CA VAL A 235 -11.66 -14.22 -2.44
C VAL A 235 -11.85 -15.24 -1.34
N GLU A 236 -11.18 -16.40 -1.41
CA GLU A 236 -11.10 -17.31 -0.27
C GLU A 236 -10.20 -16.71 0.82
N TRP A 237 -10.84 -16.22 1.89
CA TRP A 237 -10.16 -15.33 2.81
C TRP A 237 -9.23 -16.05 3.81
N LYS A 238 -9.54 -17.29 4.19
CA LYS A 238 -8.71 -18.06 5.15
C LYS A 238 -7.35 -18.41 4.55
N PRO A 239 -7.25 -19.04 3.35
CA PRO A 239 -5.96 -19.31 2.74
C PRO A 239 -5.21 -18.01 2.43
N MET A 240 -5.91 -16.99 1.94
CA MET A 240 -5.36 -15.66 1.67
C MET A 240 -4.67 -15.07 2.91
N LEU A 241 -5.39 -14.91 4.03
CA LEU A 241 -4.83 -14.31 5.24
C LEU A 241 -3.76 -15.20 5.86
N SER A 242 -3.91 -16.52 5.84
CA SER A 242 -2.89 -17.45 6.33
C SER A 242 -1.57 -17.31 5.58
N LEU A 243 -1.62 -17.21 4.25
CA LEU A 243 -0.45 -16.98 3.41
C LEU A 243 0.18 -15.62 3.67
N PHE A 244 -0.65 -14.57 3.79
CA PHE A 244 -0.20 -13.21 4.11
C PHE A 244 0.54 -13.17 5.44
N ILE A 245 -0.09 -13.67 6.51
CA ILE A 245 0.48 -13.72 7.86
C ILE A 245 1.82 -14.47 7.87
N LYS A 246 1.88 -15.66 7.26
CA LYS A 246 3.13 -16.45 7.17
C LYS A 246 4.24 -15.68 6.47
N THR A 247 3.88 -14.99 5.39
CA THR A 247 4.84 -14.20 4.59
C THR A 247 5.34 -12.98 5.37
N GLU A 248 4.45 -12.26 6.04
CA GLU A 248 4.81 -11.08 6.82
C GLU A 248 5.66 -11.45 8.05
N THR A 249 5.35 -12.55 8.74
CA THR A 249 6.21 -13.08 9.80
C THR A 249 7.60 -13.49 9.26
N ALA A 250 7.66 -14.09 8.07
CA ALA A 250 8.94 -14.42 7.43
C ALA A 250 9.74 -13.17 7.05
N LEU A 251 9.07 -12.12 6.56
CA LEU A 251 9.70 -10.83 6.26
C LEU A 251 10.28 -10.20 7.53
N ARG A 252 9.51 -10.08 8.61
CA ARG A 252 9.98 -9.59 9.91
C ARG A 252 11.23 -10.32 10.37
N ARG A 253 11.19 -11.66 10.38
CA ARG A 253 12.32 -12.49 10.81
C ARG A 253 13.54 -12.30 9.90
N LEU A 254 13.33 -12.07 8.61
CA LEU A 254 14.42 -11.79 7.66
C LEU A 254 15.05 -10.41 7.91
N GLU A 255 14.23 -9.39 8.15
CA GLU A 255 14.69 -8.04 8.50
C GLU A 255 15.50 -8.04 9.80
N GLU A 256 15.07 -8.79 10.81
CA GLU A 256 15.84 -8.96 12.05
C GLU A 256 17.16 -9.71 11.79
N LYS A 257 17.11 -10.82 11.04
CA LYS A 257 18.30 -11.65 10.74
C LYS A 257 19.34 -10.92 9.88
N LYS A 258 18.90 -10.03 9.00
CA LYS A 258 19.76 -9.27 8.07
C LYS A 258 20.10 -7.87 8.56
N ARG A 259 19.69 -7.51 9.78
CA ARG A 259 20.05 -6.25 10.42
C ARG A 259 21.58 -6.09 10.45
N GLY A 260 22.07 -5.01 9.86
CA GLY A 260 23.51 -4.71 9.75
C GLY A 260 24.22 -5.34 8.55
N SER A 261 23.53 -6.13 7.72
CA SER A 261 24.07 -6.56 6.42
C SER A 261 24.19 -5.36 5.49
N LYS A 262 25.22 -5.33 4.64
CA LYS A 262 25.31 -4.34 3.55
C LYS A 262 24.09 -4.51 2.65
N ALA A 263 23.39 -3.42 2.31
CA ALA A 263 22.26 -3.46 1.40
C ALA A 263 22.72 -3.18 -0.05
N THR A 264 22.08 -3.80 -1.04
CA THR A 264 22.23 -3.43 -2.46
C THR A 264 21.40 -2.19 -2.77
N PHE A 265 20.14 -2.17 -2.33
CA PHE A 265 19.24 -1.04 -2.50
C PHE A 265 19.04 -0.33 -1.16
N SER A 266 18.08 -0.80 -0.36
CA SER A 266 17.89 -0.44 1.04
C SER A 266 17.62 -1.72 1.84
N HIS A 267 17.79 -1.68 3.15
CA HIS A 267 17.59 -2.87 3.99
C HIS A 267 16.17 -3.46 3.85
N ALA A 268 15.14 -2.61 3.90
CA ALA A 268 13.75 -3.03 3.74
C ALA A 268 13.47 -3.53 2.31
N GLU A 269 14.00 -2.85 1.30
CA GLU A 269 13.83 -3.24 -0.10
C GLU A 269 14.47 -4.60 -0.41
N ASP A 270 15.71 -4.82 0.06
CA ASP A 270 16.42 -6.09 -0.12
C ASP A 270 15.65 -7.24 0.56
N CYS A 271 15.12 -7.01 1.77
CA CYS A 271 14.33 -8.03 2.48
C CYS A 271 13.02 -8.34 1.72
N LEU A 272 12.32 -7.32 1.24
CA LEU A 272 11.09 -7.50 0.46
C LEU A 272 11.35 -8.23 -0.86
N ARG A 273 12.40 -7.83 -1.60
CA ARG A 273 12.86 -8.52 -2.82
C ARG A 273 13.18 -9.99 -2.53
N ALA A 274 13.90 -10.29 -1.44
CA ALA A 274 14.25 -11.66 -1.08
C ALA A 274 13.01 -12.53 -0.82
N VAL A 275 12.04 -12.04 -0.04
CA VAL A 275 10.78 -12.75 0.23
C VAL A 275 9.97 -12.94 -1.05
N ARG A 276 9.87 -11.90 -1.88
CA ARG A 276 9.18 -11.98 -3.18
C ARG A 276 9.80 -13.03 -4.10
N ARG A 277 11.13 -13.01 -4.26
CA ARG A 277 11.89 -14.00 -5.05
C ARG A 277 11.70 -15.42 -4.51
N GLN A 278 11.71 -15.59 -3.19
CA GLN A 278 11.50 -16.90 -2.56
C GLN A 278 10.09 -17.44 -2.84
N ARG A 279 9.05 -16.62 -2.68
CA ARG A 279 7.67 -17.00 -2.97
C ARG A 279 7.47 -17.32 -4.46
N LEU A 280 8.01 -16.47 -5.33
CA LEU A 280 7.93 -16.68 -6.77
C LEU A 280 8.62 -17.99 -7.15
N HIS A 281 9.82 -18.25 -6.64
CA HIS A 281 10.54 -19.51 -6.87
C HIS A 281 9.79 -20.73 -6.34
N ALA A 282 9.13 -20.64 -5.17
CA ALA A 282 8.38 -21.73 -4.57
C ALA A 282 7.13 -22.11 -5.39
N ALA A 283 6.56 -21.16 -6.13
CA ALA A 283 5.38 -21.39 -6.94
C ALA A 283 5.68 -21.94 -8.35
N LEU A 284 6.96 -22.00 -8.76
CA LEU A 284 7.39 -22.54 -10.06
C LEU A 284 7.45 -24.09 -10.05
N ASP A 285 6.91 -24.71 -11.10
CA ASP A 285 6.91 -26.15 -11.31
C ASP A 285 8.19 -26.56 -12.07
N PRO A 286 9.06 -27.41 -11.49
CA PRO A 286 10.28 -27.85 -12.14
C PRO A 286 10.04 -28.65 -13.44
N ASN A 287 8.85 -29.22 -13.64
CA ASN A 287 8.53 -30.02 -14.82
C ASN A 287 8.12 -29.16 -16.02
N ASN A 288 7.63 -27.94 -15.79
CA ASN A 288 7.23 -27.03 -16.85
C ASN A 288 8.44 -26.32 -17.48
N LYS A 289 8.53 -26.31 -18.81
CA LYS A 289 9.63 -25.67 -19.57
C LYS A 289 9.69 -24.15 -19.33
N ILE A 290 8.54 -23.49 -19.27
CA ILE A 290 8.43 -22.04 -19.07
C ILE A 290 8.92 -21.69 -17.65
N ASP A 291 8.47 -22.43 -16.65
CA ASP A 291 8.87 -22.26 -15.26
C ASP A 291 10.36 -22.48 -15.03
N ARG A 292 10.96 -23.46 -15.72
CA ARG A 292 12.42 -23.66 -15.69
C ARG A 292 13.17 -22.45 -16.25
N HIS A 293 12.67 -21.86 -17.33
CA HIS A 293 13.26 -20.63 -17.89
C HIS A 293 13.14 -19.47 -16.90
N ILE A 294 11.96 -19.26 -16.29
CA ILE A 294 11.77 -18.22 -15.26
C ILE A 294 12.72 -18.45 -14.08
N LYS A 295 12.83 -19.68 -13.59
CA LYS A 295 13.74 -20.06 -12.50
C LYS A 295 15.19 -19.73 -12.84
N TRP A 296 15.60 -19.88 -14.10
CA TRP A 296 16.90 -19.43 -14.58
C TRP A 296 17.00 -17.90 -14.62
N SER A 297 16.01 -17.20 -15.16
CA SER A 297 15.95 -15.73 -15.20
C SER A 297 15.97 -15.08 -13.81
N LEU A 298 15.43 -15.75 -12.77
CA LEU A 298 15.50 -15.29 -11.38
C LEU A 298 16.91 -15.33 -10.80
N ARG A 299 17.78 -16.21 -11.30
CA ARG A 299 19.20 -16.27 -10.91
C ARG A 299 20.02 -15.13 -11.51
N LEU A 300 19.50 -14.51 -12.57
CA LEU A 300 20.11 -13.38 -13.27
C LEU A 300 19.61 -12.02 -12.76
N LEU A 301 18.68 -12.00 -11.80
CA LEU A 301 18.28 -10.77 -11.13
C LEU A 301 19.46 -10.18 -10.36
N ARG A 302 19.46 -8.85 -10.19
CA ARG A 302 20.50 -8.17 -9.41
C ARG A 302 20.61 -8.80 -8.02
N PRO A 303 21.82 -9.19 -7.58
CA PRO A 303 21.97 -9.86 -6.29
C PRO A 303 21.69 -8.88 -5.14
N LEU A 304 21.20 -9.42 -4.03
CA LEU A 304 20.84 -8.66 -2.84
C LEU A 304 22.02 -8.61 -1.86
N TRP A 305 21.95 -7.73 -0.88
CA TRP A 305 22.92 -7.57 0.20
C TRP A 305 24.34 -7.14 -0.21
N GLY A 306 24.44 -6.22 -1.17
CA GLY A 306 25.70 -5.57 -1.56
C GLY A 306 26.69 -6.48 -2.28
N ILE A 307 26.23 -7.63 -2.77
CA ILE A 307 27.02 -8.55 -3.60
C ILE A 307 27.20 -7.89 -4.97
N ALA A 308 28.45 -7.75 -5.43
CA ALA A 308 28.72 -7.22 -6.77
C ALA A 308 28.49 -8.31 -7.82
N GLN A 309 27.74 -7.99 -8.88
CA GLN A 309 27.71 -8.78 -10.11
C GLN A 309 27.75 -7.86 -11.33
N CYS A 310 28.46 -8.31 -12.36
CA CYS A 310 28.66 -7.64 -13.64
C CYS A 310 27.94 -8.45 -14.72
N HIS A 311 26.60 -8.40 -14.72
CA HIS A 311 25.80 -9.09 -15.74
C HIS A 311 24.71 -8.18 -16.28
N ASP A 312 24.31 -8.44 -17.52
CA ASP A 312 23.20 -7.77 -18.18
C ASP A 312 21.90 -7.97 -17.39
N PRO A 313 21.08 -6.91 -17.23
CA PRO A 313 19.85 -7.00 -16.46
C PRO A 313 18.89 -8.01 -17.08
N SER A 314 18.43 -8.96 -16.26
CA SER A 314 17.36 -9.89 -16.60
C SER A 314 16.11 -9.15 -17.09
N THR A 315 15.35 -9.73 -18.01
CA THR A 315 14.04 -9.21 -18.43
C THR A 315 13.04 -9.08 -17.27
N LEU A 316 13.29 -9.79 -16.16
CA LEU A 316 12.50 -9.71 -14.93
C LEU A 316 12.88 -8.54 -14.00
N ASP A 317 14.06 -7.94 -14.18
CA ASP A 317 14.55 -6.84 -13.34
C ASP A 317 13.62 -5.60 -13.34
N PRO A 318 13.11 -5.11 -14.49
CA PRO A 318 12.14 -4.01 -14.49
C PRO A 318 10.79 -4.39 -13.85
N ILE A 319 10.37 -5.66 -13.97
CA ILE A 319 9.11 -6.15 -13.40
C ILE A 319 9.22 -6.20 -11.86
N GLU A 320 10.31 -6.77 -11.33
CA GLU A 320 10.56 -6.80 -9.89
C GLU A 320 10.69 -5.37 -9.34
N THR A 321 11.47 -4.53 -10.00
CA THR A 321 11.73 -3.17 -9.54
C THR A 321 10.45 -2.36 -9.41
N ASP A 322 9.57 -2.43 -10.41
CA ASP A 322 8.29 -1.74 -10.37
C ASP A 322 7.34 -2.26 -9.28
N ALA A 323 7.25 -3.58 -9.17
CA ALA A 323 6.39 -4.18 -8.16
C ALA A 323 6.87 -3.86 -6.74
N VAL A 324 8.18 -3.92 -6.50
CA VAL A 324 8.79 -3.56 -5.21
C VAL A 324 8.64 -2.07 -4.92
N ARG A 325 8.82 -1.20 -5.92
CA ARG A 325 8.58 0.25 -5.77
C ARG A 325 7.15 0.53 -5.33
N THR A 326 6.18 -0.12 -5.97
CA THR A 326 4.76 0.02 -5.65
C THR A 326 4.46 -0.50 -4.25
N LEU A 327 4.96 -1.69 -3.88
CA LEU A 327 4.77 -2.23 -2.54
C LEU A 327 5.40 -1.36 -1.45
N LEU A 328 6.60 -0.83 -1.67
CA LEU A 328 7.25 0.08 -0.70
C LEU A 328 6.46 1.38 -0.54
N LEU A 329 5.93 1.93 -1.63
CA LEU A 329 5.03 3.08 -1.58
C LEU A 329 3.77 2.77 -0.75
N LEU A 330 3.13 1.63 -0.99
CA LEU A 330 1.95 1.20 -0.24
C LEU A 330 2.27 0.95 1.25
N ARG A 331 3.38 0.26 1.56
CA ARG A 331 3.82 0.05 2.95
C ARG A 331 4.09 1.38 3.66
N ARG A 332 4.72 2.35 2.99
CA ARG A 332 4.94 3.67 3.56
C ARG A 332 3.61 4.40 3.78
N THR A 333 2.69 4.32 2.84
CA THR A 333 1.34 4.91 2.98
C THR A 333 0.60 4.31 4.18
N ALA A 334 0.63 2.99 4.32
CA ALA A 334 0.00 2.25 5.40
C ALA A 334 0.63 2.51 6.78
N ALA A 335 1.94 2.80 6.82
CA ALA A 335 2.65 3.13 8.05
C ALA A 335 2.42 4.57 8.53
N LEU A 336 1.91 5.46 7.66
CA LEU A 336 1.67 6.86 8.01
C LEU A 336 0.28 7.04 8.65
N THR A 337 0.23 7.84 9.70
CA THR A 337 -1.05 8.27 10.29
C THR A 337 -1.78 9.23 9.36
N GLU A 338 -3.12 9.31 9.46
CA GLU A 338 -3.92 10.26 8.69
C GLU A 338 -3.44 11.71 8.83
N ARG A 339 -2.98 12.09 10.03
CA ARG A 339 -2.44 13.43 10.29
C ARG A 339 -1.16 13.68 9.50
N GLN A 340 -0.26 12.70 9.43
CA GLN A 340 0.96 12.79 8.65
C GLN A 340 0.66 12.81 7.14
N LEU A 341 -0.28 11.99 6.67
CA LEU A 341 -0.72 12.01 5.28
C LEU A 341 -1.30 13.38 4.90
N LYS A 342 -2.18 13.95 5.74
CA LYS A 342 -2.71 15.31 5.52
C LYS A 342 -1.62 16.36 5.48
N HIS A 343 -0.64 16.29 6.38
CA HIS A 343 0.51 17.19 6.38
C HIS A 343 1.33 17.09 5.09
N LEU A 344 1.59 15.88 4.59
CA LEU A 344 2.34 15.68 3.34
C LEU A 344 1.60 16.24 2.12
N HIS A 345 0.29 16.03 2.04
CA HIS A 345 -0.53 16.61 0.96
C HIS A 345 -0.59 18.13 1.05
N GLN A 346 -0.70 18.68 2.26
CA GLN A 346 -0.64 20.13 2.46
C GLN A 346 0.71 20.69 2.00
N LEU A 347 1.81 20.05 2.40
CA LEU A 347 3.16 20.43 1.98
C LEU A 347 3.33 20.40 0.46
N ALA A 348 2.77 19.40 -0.22
CA ALA A 348 2.76 19.34 -1.69
C ALA A 348 1.98 20.50 -2.31
N ALA A 349 0.77 20.77 -1.82
CA ALA A 349 -0.02 21.90 -2.29
C ALA A 349 0.69 23.24 -2.09
N ASP A 350 1.40 23.41 -0.97
CA ASP A 350 2.18 24.61 -0.69
C ASP A 350 3.41 24.73 -1.57
N TYR A 351 4.08 23.61 -1.86
CA TYR A 351 5.19 23.58 -2.80
C TYR A 351 4.75 23.94 -4.22
N ASP A 352 3.63 23.38 -4.69
CA ASP A 352 3.07 23.71 -6.01
C ASP A 352 2.69 25.19 -6.10
N ARG A 353 2.10 25.75 -5.04
CA ARG A 353 1.79 27.18 -4.95
C ARG A 353 3.07 28.02 -4.99
N MET A 354 4.09 27.64 -4.26
CA MET A 354 5.40 28.29 -4.30
C MET A 354 5.98 28.28 -5.72
N VAL A 355 5.98 27.14 -6.41
CA VAL A 355 6.50 27.03 -7.77
C VAL A 355 5.72 27.93 -8.74
N LYS A 356 4.38 27.96 -8.64
CA LYS A 356 3.54 28.85 -9.46
C LYS A 356 3.84 30.33 -9.22
N THR A 357 3.86 30.78 -7.96
CA THR A 357 4.15 32.18 -7.62
C THR A 357 5.53 32.63 -8.10
N MET A 358 6.56 31.79 -7.94
CA MET A 358 7.91 32.08 -8.44
C MET A 358 7.98 32.10 -9.97
N GLY A 359 7.23 31.22 -10.65
CA GLY A 359 7.11 31.22 -12.10
C GLY A 359 6.38 32.45 -12.64
N GLU A 360 5.36 32.95 -11.95
CA GLU A 360 4.67 34.21 -12.26
C GLU A 360 5.57 35.43 -12.07
N LEU A 361 6.29 35.52 -10.96
CA LEU A 361 7.27 36.59 -10.74
C LEU A 361 8.36 36.57 -11.81
N SER A 362 8.90 35.39 -12.13
CA SER A 362 9.95 35.25 -13.15
C SER A 362 9.47 35.70 -14.52
N ARG A 363 8.24 35.33 -14.91
CA ARG A 363 7.60 35.83 -16.14
C ARG A 363 7.44 37.36 -16.13
N SER A 364 6.93 37.92 -15.03
CA SER A 364 6.75 39.37 -14.90
C SER A 364 8.08 40.14 -15.05
N VAL A 365 9.17 39.59 -14.51
CA VAL A 365 10.52 40.16 -14.66
C VAL A 365 11.05 40.03 -16.09
N GLU A 366 10.82 38.89 -16.75
CA GLU A 366 11.20 38.70 -18.16
C GLU A 366 10.43 39.65 -19.08
N ASP A 367 9.12 39.83 -18.84
CA ASP A 367 8.27 40.74 -19.59
C ASP A 367 8.75 42.19 -19.44
N LEU A 368 9.00 42.65 -18.21
CA LEU A 368 9.55 43.98 -17.95
C LEU A 368 10.92 44.16 -18.63
N LYS A 369 11.79 43.15 -18.54
CA LYS A 369 13.12 43.18 -19.18
C LYS A 369 13.00 43.30 -20.70
N SER A 370 12.02 42.63 -21.32
CA SER A 370 11.78 42.70 -22.75
C SER A 370 11.33 44.09 -23.23
N GLN A 371 10.64 44.85 -22.37
CA GLN A 371 10.20 46.23 -22.66
C GLN A 371 11.31 47.27 -22.48
N LEU A 372 12.25 47.03 -21.54
CA LEU A 372 13.35 47.95 -21.25
C LEU A 372 14.58 47.78 -22.17
N ILE A 373 14.75 46.62 -22.79
CA ILE A 373 15.91 46.32 -23.65
C ILE A 373 15.53 46.50 -25.12
N ILE A 374 15.99 47.58 -25.73
CA ILE A 374 15.96 47.79 -27.19
C ILE A 374 16.83 46.71 -27.86
N PRO A 375 16.34 45.98 -28.87
CA PRO A 375 17.09 44.92 -29.51
C PRO A 375 18.15 45.51 -30.45
N GLU A 376 19.34 45.80 -29.93
CA GLU A 376 20.55 45.91 -30.74
C GLU A 376 21.66 44.93 -30.31
N PRO A 377 22.49 44.47 -31.26
CA PRO A 377 23.09 43.15 -31.18
C PRO A 377 24.43 43.16 -30.43
N ARG A 378 24.54 42.18 -29.53
CA ARG A 378 25.76 41.63 -28.90
C ARG A 378 26.24 42.37 -27.64
N ASP A 379 26.37 41.58 -26.57
CA ASP A 379 27.16 41.83 -25.35
C ASP A 379 26.56 42.57 -24.15
N MET A 380 25.26 42.44 -23.89
CA MET A 380 24.73 42.67 -22.53
C MET A 380 24.10 41.42 -21.92
N ARG A 381 24.95 40.59 -21.29
CA ARG A 381 24.55 39.53 -20.36
C ARG A 381 24.04 40.14 -19.05
N TYR A 382 22.89 40.79 -19.08
CA TYR A 382 22.17 41.09 -17.84
C TYR A 382 21.67 39.79 -17.24
N SER A 383 22.22 39.46 -16.06
CA SER A 383 21.90 38.33 -15.21
C SER A 383 20.42 37.99 -15.25
N SER A 384 20.05 36.94 -16.00
CA SER A 384 18.80 36.27 -15.76
C SER A 384 18.79 35.83 -14.29
N ILE A 385 17.64 35.94 -13.62
CA ILE A 385 17.43 35.22 -12.36
C ILE A 385 17.81 33.78 -12.67
N PRO A 386 18.74 33.14 -11.92
CA PRO A 386 19.19 31.80 -12.25
C PRO A 386 18.02 30.82 -12.16
N GLN A 387 17.34 30.57 -13.28
CA GLN A 387 16.34 29.50 -13.41
C GLN A 387 17.00 28.13 -13.13
N GLY A 388 18.34 28.05 -13.20
CA GLY A 388 19.13 26.85 -12.93
C GLY A 388 19.03 26.28 -11.51
N HIS A 389 18.53 27.02 -10.51
CA HIS A 389 18.25 26.47 -9.17
C HIS A 389 16.81 25.96 -8.98
N PHE A 390 15.94 26.25 -9.95
CA PHE A 390 14.56 25.80 -10.03
C PHE A 390 14.31 24.96 -11.28
N GLN A 391 15.34 24.26 -11.80
CA GLN A 391 15.06 23.14 -12.70
C GLN A 391 14.07 22.23 -11.95
N PRO A 392 12.86 22.01 -12.48
CA PRO A 392 11.98 21.01 -11.92
C PRO A 392 12.70 19.68 -12.16
N GLN A 393 13.45 19.22 -11.16
CA GLN A 393 13.53 17.80 -10.94
C GLN A 393 12.09 17.34 -11.01
N ILE A 394 11.78 16.38 -11.88
CA ILE A 394 10.42 15.85 -12.04
C ILE A 394 10.08 15.21 -10.69
N ILE A 395 9.53 16.02 -9.79
CA ILE A 395 9.15 15.61 -8.45
C ILE A 395 7.85 14.86 -8.62
N SER A 396 7.78 13.65 -8.06
CA SER A 396 6.54 12.89 -8.07
C SER A 396 5.42 13.72 -7.47
N CYS A 397 4.27 13.76 -8.12
CA CYS A 397 3.08 14.44 -7.64
C CYS A 397 2.54 13.82 -6.34
N ASN A 398 2.95 12.57 -6.05
CA ASN A 398 2.61 11.88 -4.82
C ASN A 398 3.66 12.18 -3.72
N PRO A 399 3.30 12.93 -2.66
CA PRO A 399 4.24 13.30 -1.62
C PRO A 399 4.70 12.13 -0.74
N VAL A 400 3.97 11.01 -0.76
CA VAL A 400 4.38 9.79 -0.05
C VAL A 400 5.55 9.10 -0.76
N ALA A 401 5.74 9.35 -2.06
CA ALA A 401 6.86 8.82 -2.82
C ALA A 401 8.18 9.61 -2.60
N TRP A 402 8.13 10.78 -1.95
CA TRP A 402 9.32 11.63 -1.77
C TRP A 402 10.32 11.02 -0.80
N SER A 403 11.60 10.93 -1.17
CA SER A 403 12.63 10.54 -0.21
C SER A 403 12.65 11.49 0.98
N ASP A 404 13.08 11.00 2.16
CA ASP A 404 13.12 11.84 3.36
C ASP A 404 14.03 13.07 3.17
N GLU A 405 15.10 12.93 2.40
CA GLU A 405 15.96 14.04 2.00
C GLU A 405 15.24 15.07 1.11
N LEU A 406 14.49 14.61 0.11
CA LEU A 406 13.72 15.49 -0.78
C LEU A 406 12.65 16.23 0.02
N ARG A 407 11.94 15.51 0.89
CA ARG A 407 10.93 16.08 1.77
C ARG A 407 11.52 17.16 2.67
N ALA A 408 12.66 16.90 3.35
CA ALA A 408 13.31 17.89 4.20
C ALA A 408 13.75 19.14 3.41
N LYS A 409 14.23 18.96 2.17
CA LYS A 409 14.56 20.08 1.26
C LYS A 409 13.33 20.88 0.88
N ILE A 410 12.20 20.23 0.55
CA ILE A 410 10.93 20.88 0.20
C ILE A 410 10.38 21.64 1.41
N GLU A 411 10.33 21.02 2.59
CA GLU A 411 9.90 21.66 3.85
C GLU A 411 10.70 22.94 4.11
N THR A 412 12.02 22.88 3.99
CA THR A 412 12.89 24.06 4.18
C THR A 412 12.60 25.16 3.16
N ARG A 413 12.39 24.81 1.89
CA ARG A 413 12.08 25.78 0.82
C ARG A 413 10.72 26.44 1.03
N VAL A 414 9.69 25.64 1.33
CA VAL A 414 8.33 26.13 1.60
C VAL A 414 8.31 27.02 2.84
N GLN A 415 9.04 26.69 3.90
CA GLN A 415 9.16 27.54 5.08
C GLN A 415 9.80 28.90 4.76
N ARG A 416 10.88 28.93 3.97
CA ARG A 416 11.52 30.18 3.53
C ARG A 416 10.57 31.01 2.66
N TRP A 417 9.90 30.37 1.71
CA TRP A 417 8.92 31.03 0.84
C TRP A 417 7.76 31.62 1.64
N ARG A 418 7.18 30.87 2.58
CA ARG A 418 6.11 31.38 3.46
C ARG A 418 6.54 32.61 4.26
N ALA A 419 7.81 32.66 4.71
CA ALA A 419 8.35 33.82 5.41
C ALA A 419 8.54 35.05 4.49
N GLN A 420 8.63 34.85 3.17
CA GLN A 420 8.92 35.88 2.18
C GLN A 420 7.72 36.22 1.28
N ILE A 421 6.58 35.52 1.45
CA ILE A 421 5.46 35.58 0.51
C ILE A 421 4.92 36.99 0.31
N SER A 422 4.78 37.76 1.40
CA SER A 422 4.30 39.16 1.34
C SER A 422 5.25 40.07 0.56
N LEU A 423 6.56 39.86 0.68
CA LEU A 423 7.57 40.61 -0.07
C LEU A 423 7.52 40.23 -1.56
N ILE A 424 7.36 38.94 -1.86
CA ILE A 424 7.24 38.44 -3.24
C ILE A 424 6.01 39.02 -3.93
N GLU A 425 4.87 39.04 -3.25
CA GLU A 425 3.63 39.64 -3.76
C GLU A 425 3.77 41.16 -3.99
N GLN A 426 4.45 41.88 -3.08
CA GLN A 426 4.77 43.29 -3.28
C GLN A 426 5.68 43.53 -4.49
N MET A 427 6.71 42.70 -4.67
CA MET A 427 7.58 42.77 -5.84
C MET A 427 6.81 42.49 -7.13
N GLN A 428 5.94 41.48 -7.16
CA GLN A 428 5.12 41.17 -8.32
C GLN A 428 4.18 42.33 -8.68
N THR A 429 3.56 42.95 -7.66
CA THR A 429 2.72 44.15 -7.84
C THR A 429 3.52 45.31 -8.41
N LEU A 430 4.71 45.58 -7.87
CA LEU A 430 5.59 46.64 -8.36
C LEU A 430 6.03 46.41 -9.81
N MET A 431 6.37 45.18 -10.17
CA MET A 431 6.75 44.83 -11.55
C MET A 431 5.59 45.03 -12.52
N THR A 432 4.38 44.61 -12.13
CA THR A 432 3.17 44.78 -12.96
C THR A 432 2.84 46.27 -13.13
N MET A 433 2.88 47.07 -12.06
CA MET A 433 2.66 48.52 -12.15
C MET A 433 3.73 49.23 -12.99
N SER A 434 4.99 48.79 -12.90
CA SER A 434 6.08 49.34 -13.71
C SER A 434 5.90 49.01 -15.19
N GLN A 435 5.42 47.80 -15.50
CA GLN A 435 5.08 47.38 -16.86
C GLN A 435 3.94 48.24 -17.42
N GLU A 436 2.87 48.45 -16.65
CA GLU A 436 1.76 49.33 -17.04
C GLU A 436 2.25 50.76 -17.31
N ALA A 437 3.12 51.30 -16.45
CA ALA A 437 3.69 52.63 -16.61
C ALA A 437 4.65 52.75 -17.81
N LEU A 438 5.30 51.67 -18.24
CA LEU A 438 6.18 51.64 -19.42
C LEU A 438 5.40 51.36 -20.71
N SER A 439 4.21 50.76 -20.61
CA SER A 439 3.33 50.46 -21.75
C SER A 439 2.54 51.66 -22.29
N VAL A 440 3.04 52.89 -22.08
CA VAL A 440 2.39 54.12 -22.57
C VAL A 440 2.14 53.98 -24.08
N PRO A 441 0.89 54.15 -24.56
CA PRO A 441 0.58 54.08 -25.98
C PRO A 441 1.43 55.07 -26.77
N GLU A 442 1.94 54.67 -27.94
CA GLU A 442 2.69 55.56 -28.85
C GLU A 442 1.90 56.84 -29.18
N ASP A 443 0.56 56.77 -29.13
CA ASP A 443 -0.37 57.89 -29.33
C ASP A 443 -0.41 58.93 -28.20
N ALA A 444 0.22 58.68 -27.04
CA ALA A 444 0.17 59.60 -25.91
C ALA A 444 1.01 60.88 -26.11
N PHE A 445 1.94 60.86 -27.08
CA PHE A 445 2.80 62.00 -27.42
C PHE A 445 2.40 62.70 -28.72
N ASP A 446 1.51 62.11 -29.53
CA ASP A 446 1.05 62.66 -30.82
C ASP A 446 -0.10 63.67 -30.69
N VAL A 447 -0.63 63.93 -29.48
CA VAL A 447 -1.70 64.92 -29.23
C VAL A 447 -1.16 66.30 -28.83
N MET A 448 0.13 66.56 -29.04
CA MET A 448 0.66 67.92 -28.98
C MET A 448 0.84 68.44 -30.41
N ASP A 449 -0.27 68.81 -31.05
CA ASP A 449 -0.28 69.79 -32.14
C ASP A 449 0.39 71.07 -31.63
N SER A 450 1.71 71.15 -31.76
CA SER A 450 2.48 72.36 -31.51
C SER A 450 2.20 73.33 -32.65
N GLU A 451 1.31 74.29 -32.40
CA GLU A 451 1.24 75.53 -33.18
C GLU A 451 2.61 76.23 -33.05
N PHE A 452 3.47 76.08 -34.08
CA PHE A 452 4.60 76.98 -34.34
C PHE A 452 4.76 77.23 -35.83
#